data_AF-A0A843CF23-F1
#
_entry.id   AF-A0A843CF23-F1
#
_cell.length_a   1.000
_cell.length_b   1.000
_cell.length_c   1.000
_cell.angle_alpha   90.00
_cell.angle_beta   90.00
_cell.angle_gamma   90.00
#
_symmetry.space_group_name_H-M   'P 1'
#
loop_
_entity.id
_entity.type
_entity.pdbx_description
1 polymer ?
#
loop_
_entity_poly.entity_id
_entity_poly.type
_entity_poly.pdbx_seq_one_letter_code
_entity_poly.pdbx_strand_id
1 'polypeptide(L)' 'MKMDENVDLKIVVDGEEVDVNAFVQNIIGRAIVGSVCVLKGVKEDWAEMELTVRKAK' A
#
# COMPACT_ATOMS: atom_id res chain seq x y z
N MET A 1 4.35 -14.70 -8.95
CA MET A 1 4.35 -13.24 -8.76
C MET A 1 5.78 -12.83 -8.41
N LYS A 2 6.45 -12.04 -9.27
CA LYS A 2 7.78 -11.51 -8.92
C LYS A 2 7.56 -10.36 -7.93
N MET A 3 7.87 -10.57 -6.65
CA MET A 3 7.74 -9.58 -5.58
C MET A 3 8.89 -8.55 -5.60
N ASP A 4 9.20 -8.02 -6.77
CA ASP A 4 10.31 -7.07 -6.99
C ASP A 4 9.80 -5.69 -7.47
N GLU A 5 8.50 -5.44 -7.33
CA GLU A 5 7.94 -4.12 -7.57
C GLU A 5 8.37 -3.17 -6.44
N ASN A 6 9.13 -2.14 -6.80
CA ASN A 6 9.36 -0.99 -5.93
C ASN A 6 8.03 -0.25 -5.78
N VAL A 7 7.40 -0.42 -4.61
CA VAL A 7 6.14 0.25 -4.28
C VAL A 7 6.45 1.65 -3.77
N ASP A 8 5.78 2.65 -4.34
CA ASP A 8 5.77 4.00 -3.80
C ASP A 8 4.62 4.14 -2.78
N LEU A 9 4.94 4.34 -1.50
CA LEU A 9 3.99 4.39 -0.40
C LEU A 9 3.88 5.81 0.14
N LYS A 10 2.70 6.40 -0.06
CA LYS A 10 2.30 7.63 0.60
C LYS A 10 1.42 7.32 1.82
N ILE A 11 1.73 7.91 2.97
CA ILE A 11 0.90 7.81 4.18
C ILE A 11 0.38 9.21 4.54
N VAL A 12 -0.93 9.32 4.70
CA VAL A 12 -1.60 10.53 5.19
C VAL A 12 -2.35 10.18 6.48
N VAL A 13 -2.03 10.86 7.58
CA VAL A 13 -2.68 10.69 8.88
C VAL A 13 -3.39 11.99 9.24
N ASP A 14 -4.70 11.91 9.46
CA ASP A 14 -5.54 13.07 9.82
C ASP A 14 -5.41 14.27 8.86
N GLY A 15 -5.12 14.00 7.58
CA GLY A 15 -4.95 15.01 6.53
C GLY A 15 -3.52 15.50 6.33
N GLU A 16 -2.57 15.05 7.16
CA GLU A 16 -1.16 15.42 7.07
C GLU A 16 -0.32 14.28 6.45
N GLU A 17 0.51 14.62 5.47
CA GLU A 17 1.44 13.67 4.86
C GLU A 17 2.60 13.39 5.81
N VAL A 18 2.87 12.11 6.06
CA VAL A 18 3.91 11.64 6.97
C VAL A 18 5.07 11.08 6.14
N ASP A 19 6.28 11.52 6.46
CA ASP A 19 7.49 11.02 5.79
C ASP A 19 7.68 9.51 6.04
N VAL A 20 7.84 8.75 4.96
CA VAL A 20 7.94 7.30 4.99
C VAL A 20 9.39 6.91 4.72
N ASN A 21 10.03 6.32 5.72
CA ASN A 21 11.40 5.83 5.54
C ASN A 21 11.43 4.51 4.73
N ALA A 22 12.61 4.17 4.21
CA ALA A 22 12.82 2.98 3.39
C ALA A 22 12.42 1.66 4.07
N PHE A 23 12.51 1.56 5.40
CA PHE A 23 12.08 0.37 6.12
C PHE A 23 10.55 0.23 6.08
N VAL A 24 9.82 1.32 6.37
CA VAL A 24 8.35 1.34 6.33
C VAL A 24 7.83 1.13 4.91
N GLN A 25 8.44 1.76 3.91
CA GLN A 25 8.14 1.57 2.49
C GLN A 25 8.15 0.08 2.11
N ASN A 26 9.23 -0.61 2.49
CA ASN A 26 9.45 -2.00 2.13
C ASN A 26 8.48 -2.94 2.86
N ILE A 27 8.24 -2.74 4.15
CA ILE A 27 7.37 -3.65 4.91
C ILE A 27 5.90 -3.40 4.59
N ILE A 28 5.43 -2.15 4.76
CA ILE A 28 4.01 -1.83 4.63
C ILE A 28 3.59 -1.88 3.16
N GLY A 29 4.37 -1.30 2.25
CA GLY A 29 4.04 -1.29 0.82
C GLY A 29 3.88 -2.71 0.27
N ARG A 30 4.83 -3.61 0.58
CA ARG A 30 4.76 -5.01 0.15
C ARG A 30 3.60 -5.76 0.79
N ALA A 31 3.33 -5.54 2.08
CA ALA A 31 2.21 -6.18 2.76
C ALA A 31 0.86 -5.74 2.18
N ILE A 32 0.70 -4.46 1.85
CA ILE A 32 -0.50 -3.91 1.22
C ILE A 32 -0.69 -4.53 -0.18
N VAL A 33 0.34 -4.46 -1.04
CA VAL A 33 0.27 -5.03 -2.40
C VAL A 33 -0.08 -6.52 -2.35
N GLY A 34 0.62 -7.29 -1.49
CA GLY A 34 0.36 -8.72 -1.33
C GLY A 34 -1.08 -9.01 -0.85
N SER A 35 -1.62 -8.17 0.04
CA SER A 35 -2.98 -8.33 0.57
C SER A 35 -4.06 -7.95 -0.44
N VAL A 36 -3.84 -6.90 -1.24
CA VAL A 36 -4.82 -6.38 -2.21
C VAL A 36 -4.85 -7.22 -3.48
N CYS A 37 -3.69 -7.66 -3.99
CA CYS A 37 -3.62 -8.42 -5.25
C CYS A 37 -4.29 -9.80 -5.18
N VAL A 38 -4.49 -10.37 -3.99
CA VAL A 38 -5.21 -11.64 -3.83
C VAL A 38 -6.74 -11.45 -3.75
N LEU A 39 -7.23 -10.21 -3.71
CA LEU A 39 -8.66 -9.94 -3.63
C LEU A 39 -9.32 -10.17 -5.00
N LYS A 40 -10.51 -10.79 -4.97
CA LYS A 40 -11.29 -11.05 -6.19
C LYS A 40 -11.63 -9.73 -6.89
N GLY A 41 -11.25 -9.63 -8.16
CA GLY A 41 -11.58 -8.49 -9.02
C GLY A 41 -10.47 -7.44 -9.14
N VAL A 42 -9.38 -7.58 -8.39
CA VAL A 42 -8.16 -6.78 -8.59
C VAL A 42 -7.36 -7.40 -9.75
N LYS A 43 -7.04 -6.60 -10.75
CA LYS A 43 -6.17 -7.02 -11.86
C LYS A 43 -4.71 -6.79 -11.49
N GLU A 44 -3.78 -7.52 -12.10
CA GLU A 44 -2.34 -7.39 -11.80
C GLU A 44 -1.70 -6.12 -12.41
N ASP A 45 -2.38 -5.43 -13.33
CA ASP A 45 -1.86 -4.30 -14.12
C ASP A 45 -2.30 -2.92 -13.61
N TRP A 46 -2.42 -2.75 -12.29
CA TRP A 46 -2.79 -1.46 -11.69
C TRP A 46 -1.61 -0.48 -11.71
N ALA A 47 -1.91 0.81 -11.90
CA ALA A 47 -0.93 1.89 -11.83
C ALA A 47 -0.85 2.53 -10.44
N GLU A 48 -1.98 2.58 -9.73
CA GLU A 48 -2.12 3.17 -8.39
C GLU A 48 -3.25 2.46 -7.63
N MET A 49 -3.15 2.43 -6.31
CA MET A 49 -4.23 1.98 -5.43
C MET A 49 -4.34 2.91 -4.22
N GLU A 50 -5.56 3.22 -3.79
CA GLU A 50 -5.82 4.03 -2.60
C GLU A 50 -6.43 3.16 -1.48
N LEU A 51 -5.87 3.27 -0.27
CA LEU A 51 -6.37 2.57 0.91
C LEU A 51 -6.79 3.58 1.98
N THR A 52 -8.02 3.46 2.47
CA THR A 52 -8.51 4.23 3.62
C THR A 52 -8.76 3.30 4.79
N VAL A 53 -8.06 3.54 5.91
CA VAL A 53 -8.30 2.84 7.16
C VAL A 53 -8.99 3.79 8.13
N ARG A 54 -10.08 3.36 8.74
CA ARG A 54 -10.78 4.10 9.80
C ARG A 54 -10.68 3.31 11.09
N LYS A 55 -10.51 3.99 12.23
CA LYS A 55 -10.64 3.34 13.54
C LYS A 55 -12.06 2.78 13.65
N ALA A 56 -12.17 1.47 13.81
CA ALA A 56 -13.43 0.84 14.19
C ALA A 56 -13.77 1.28 15.62
N LYS A 57 -15.07 1.51 15.88
CA LYS A 57 -15.58 1.79 17.23
C LYS A 57 -15.64 0.53 18.06
#